data_AF-A0A7S0Z698-F1
#
_entry.id   AF-A0A7S0Z698-F1
#
_cell.length_a   1.000
_cell.length_b   1.000
_cell.length_c   1.000
_cell.angle_alpha   90.00
_cell.angle_beta   90.00
_cell.angle_gamma   90.00
#
_symmetry.space_group_name_H-M   'P 1'
#
loop_
_entity.id
_entity.type
_entity.pdbx_description
1 polymer ?
#
loop_
_entity_poly.entity_id
_entity_poly.type
_entity_poly.pdbx_seq_one_letter_code
_entity_poly.pdbx_strand_id
1 'polypeptide(L)'
;KAEQERLAKLSDEQSGRGATTNYRDKATGKLIDDDEIKRRAEVAKPKERERPMWSAGIEQAKQAQQFAKDLEKAKDTPFAHADIDAEFEDKQRDAMRFGDPMAHLSRKKREKESLNLPPVLQG
;
A
#
# COMPACT_ATOMS: atom_id res chain seq x y z
N LYS A 1 20.00 42.85 20.07
CA LYS A 1 19.96 42.74 21.54
C LYS A 1 18.68 43.32 22.14
N ALA A 2 18.26 44.55 21.80
CA ALA A 2 17.05 45.18 22.33
C ALA A 2 15.72 44.38 22.14
N GLU A 3 15.52 43.73 20.99
CA GLU A 3 14.32 42.89 20.75
C GLU A 3 14.24 41.66 21.68
N GLN A 4 15.38 41.06 22.03
CA GLN A 4 15.42 39.90 22.93
C GLN A 4 15.08 40.31 24.37
N GLU A 5 15.50 41.50 24.79
CA GLU A 5 15.16 42.05 26.11
C GLU A 5 13.68 42.45 26.21
N ARG A 6 13.07 42.86 25.09
CA ARG A 6 11.62 43.12 25.00
C ARG A 6 10.81 41.83 25.12
N LEU A 7 11.25 40.77 24.43
CA LEU A 7 10.62 39.45 24.49
C LEU A 7 10.76 38.80 25.86
N ALA A 8 11.87 39.04 26.57
CA ALA A 8 12.09 38.50 27.92
C ALA A 8 11.24 39.17 29.02
N LYS A 9 10.65 40.34 28.75
CA LYS A 9 9.77 41.06 29.69
C LYS A 9 8.29 40.69 29.55
N LEU A 10 7.92 39.91 28.53
CA LEU A 10 6.55 39.42 28.34
C LEU A 10 6.30 38.21 29.26
N SER A 11 5.11 38.11 29.84
CA SER A 11 4.73 36.94 30.65
C SER A 11 4.58 35.68 29.78
N ASP A 12 4.75 34.50 30.37
CA ASP A 12 4.73 33.22 29.65
C ASP A 12 3.42 33.00 28.86
N GLU A 13 2.30 33.52 29.38
CA GLU A 13 0.98 33.53 28.72
C GLU A 13 0.93 34.42 27.47
N GLN A 14 1.62 35.56 27.46
CA GLN A 14 1.66 36.48 26.31
C GLN A 14 2.74 36.10 25.30
N SER A 15 3.81 35.46 25.77
CA SER A 15 4.91 34.98 24.92
C SER A 15 4.59 33.65 24.24
N GLY A 16 3.54 32.93 24.66
CA GLY A 16 3.20 31.59 24.15
C GLY A 16 4.27 30.54 24.43
N ARG A 17 5.14 30.79 25.43
CA ARG A 17 6.34 30.00 25.70
C ARG A 17 5.95 28.74 26.46
N GLY A 18 5.48 27.73 25.72
CA GLY A 18 4.97 26.46 26.26
C GLY A 18 3.55 26.10 25.82
N ALA A 19 2.96 26.84 24.87
CA ALA A 19 1.66 26.48 24.32
C ALA A 19 1.71 25.10 23.61
N THR A 20 0.71 24.26 23.88
CA THR A 20 0.59 22.94 23.23
C THR A 20 0.33 23.12 21.74
N THR A 21 1.05 22.36 20.92
CA THR A 21 0.80 22.36 19.48
C THR A 21 -0.37 21.44 19.20
N ASN A 22 -1.41 21.95 18.54
CA ASN A 22 -2.55 21.12 18.18
C ASN A 22 -2.41 20.73 16.71
N TYR A 23 -2.47 19.43 16.43
CA TYR A 23 -2.41 18.89 15.08
C TYR A 23 -3.82 18.55 14.58
N ARG A 24 -3.99 18.42 13.25
CA ARG A 24 -5.24 17.93 12.67
C ARG A 24 -5.05 16.56 12.05
N ASP A 25 -5.99 15.67 12.30
CA ASP A 25 -6.06 14.38 11.62
C ASP A 25 -6.29 14.62 10.12
N LYS A 26 -5.41 14.07 9.27
CA LYS A 26 -5.53 14.22 7.81
C LYS A 26 -6.69 13.42 7.23
N ALA A 27 -7.14 12.37 7.91
CA ALA A 27 -8.24 11.53 7.44
C ALA A 27 -9.60 12.01 7.95
N THR A 28 -9.67 12.51 9.19
CA THR A 28 -10.94 12.85 9.86
C THR A 28 -11.12 14.34 10.17
N GLY A 29 -10.08 15.16 10.03
CA GLY A 29 -10.10 16.61 10.27
C GLY A 29 -10.17 17.03 11.74
N LYS A 30 -10.23 16.09 12.69
CA LYS A 30 -10.31 16.37 14.12
C LYS A 30 -8.99 16.91 14.66
N LEU A 31 -9.05 17.79 15.68
CA LEU A 31 -7.85 18.21 16.41
C LEU A 31 -7.34 17.04 17.26
N ILE A 32 -6.02 16.87 17.26
CA ILE A 32 -5.28 15.80 17.95
C ILE A 32 -4.10 16.44 18.69
N ASP A 33 -3.85 15.98 19.91
CA ASP A 33 -2.74 16.42 20.75
C ASP A 33 -1.44 15.64 20.46
N ASP A 34 -0.29 16.23 20.81
CA ASP A 34 1.06 15.68 20.59
C ASP A 34 1.22 14.25 21.13
N ASP A 35 0.61 13.95 22.27
CA ASP A 35 0.73 12.64 22.91
C ASP A 35 -0.08 11.56 22.18
N GLU A 36 -1.20 11.93 21.56
CA GLU A 36 -1.99 11.00 20.77
C GLU A 36 -1.28 10.67 19.44
N ILE A 37 -0.54 11.61 18.87
CA ILE A 37 0.31 11.35 17.68
C ILE A 37 1.42 10.34 18.01
N LYS A 38 2.11 10.51 19.15
CA LYS A 38 3.17 9.58 19.56
C LYS A 38 2.62 8.18 19.80
N ARG A 39 1.47 8.04 20.48
CA ARG A 39 0.80 6.74 20.65
C ARG A 39 0.42 6.11 19.31
N ARG A 40 -0.12 6.88 18.35
CA ARG A 40 -0.43 6.38 17.01
C ARG A 40 0.82 5.96 16.24
N ALA A 41 1.93 6.68 16.40
CA ALA A 41 3.21 6.36 15.78
C ALA A 41 3.89 5.12 16.39
N GLU A 42 3.74 4.87 17.70
CA GLU A 42 4.25 3.67 18.37
C GLU A 42 3.46 2.40 18.01
N VAL A 43 2.14 2.54 17.82
CA VAL A 43 1.26 1.43 17.40
C VAL A 43 1.41 1.14 15.90
N ALA A 44 1.69 2.15 15.09
CA ALA A 44 1.96 1.98 13.68
C ALA A 44 3.37 1.39 13.47
N LYS A 45 3.45 0.06 13.33
CA LYS A 45 4.64 -0.61 12.78
C LYS A 45 5.12 0.19 11.57
N PRO A 46 6.38 0.64 11.52
CA PRO A 46 6.88 1.38 10.37
C PRO A 46 6.70 0.48 9.15
N LYS A 47 5.83 0.91 8.23
CA LYS A 47 5.60 0.22 6.97
C LYS A 47 6.94 0.24 6.25
N GLU A 48 7.58 -0.92 6.16
CA GLU A 48 8.90 -1.08 5.58
C GLU A 48 8.85 -0.49 4.17
N ARG A 49 9.45 0.69 4.01
CA ARG A 49 9.41 1.40 2.73
C ARG A 49 10.40 0.67 1.84
N GLU A 50 9.88 -0.22 1.00
CA GLU A 50 10.71 -0.90 0.01
C GLU A 50 11.48 0.15 -0.79
N ARG A 51 12.80 0.01 -0.78
CA ARG A 51 13.71 0.97 -1.41
C ARG A 51 13.49 0.85 -2.92
N PRO A 52 13.23 1.94 -3.65
CA PRO A 52 13.11 1.87 -5.09
C PRO A 52 14.42 1.31 -5.67
N MET A 53 14.36 0.08 -6.15
CA MET A 53 15.49 -0.63 -6.73
C MET A 53 15.69 -0.10 -8.14
N TRP A 54 16.77 0.64 -8.39
CA TRP A 54 17.09 1.18 -9.72
C TRP A 54 18.19 0.40 -10.44
N SER A 55 18.47 -0.84 -10.02
CA SER A 55 19.53 -1.65 -10.62
C SER A 55 19.02 -2.47 -11.80
N ALA A 56 19.86 -2.62 -12.84
CA ALA A 56 19.73 -3.72 -13.80
C ALA A 56 19.65 -5.04 -13.02
N GLY A 57 18.54 -5.79 -13.16
CA GLY A 57 18.28 -7.01 -12.39
C GLY A 57 16.83 -7.24 -11.97
N ILE A 58 15.93 -6.24 -12.10
CA ILE A 58 14.50 -6.44 -11.79
C ILE A 58 13.89 -7.55 -12.65
N GLU A 59 14.18 -7.56 -13.95
CA GLU A 59 13.65 -8.59 -14.85
C GLU A 59 14.23 -9.97 -14.53
N GLN A 60 15.50 -10.04 -14.10
CA GLN A 60 16.12 -11.30 -13.65
C GLN A 60 15.48 -11.81 -12.34
N ALA A 61 15.20 -10.91 -11.39
CA ALA A 61 14.52 -11.26 -10.15
C ALA A 61 13.08 -11.74 -10.42
N LYS A 62 12.36 -11.05 -11.32
CA LYS A 62 11.02 -11.45 -11.74
C LYS A 62 11.03 -12.81 -12.45
N GLN A 63 11.99 -13.04 -13.34
CA GLN A 63 12.18 -14.33 -14.01
C GLN A 63 12.49 -15.43 -12.99
N ALA A 64 13.36 -15.18 -12.01
CA ALA A 64 13.66 -16.14 -10.95
C ALA A 64 12.44 -16.47 -10.09
N GLN A 65 11.63 -15.47 -9.73
CA GLN A 65 10.37 -15.67 -9.01
C GLN A 65 9.34 -16.44 -9.85
N GLN A 66 9.22 -16.14 -11.15
CA GLN A 66 8.34 -16.87 -12.07
C GLN A 66 8.78 -18.32 -12.20
N PHE A 67 10.09 -18.56 -12.40
CA PHE A 67 10.66 -19.89 -12.51
C PHE A 67 10.42 -20.73 -11.25
N ALA A 68 10.57 -20.15 -10.06
CA ALA A 68 10.25 -20.85 -8.81
C ALA A 68 8.76 -21.22 -8.73
N LYS A 69 7.85 -20.32 -9.11
CA LYS A 69 6.41 -20.59 -9.14
C LYS A 69 6.05 -21.66 -10.17
N ASP A 70 6.67 -21.61 -11.34
CA ASP A 70 6.43 -22.58 -12.41
C ASP A 70 6.97 -23.96 -12.03
N LEU A 71 8.11 -24.04 -11.32
CA LEU A 71 8.62 -25.30 -10.77
C LEU A 71 7.67 -25.92 -9.74
N GLU A 72 7.14 -25.13 -8.81
CA GLU A 72 6.16 -25.63 -7.83
C GLU A 72 4.91 -26.15 -8.53
N LYS A 73 4.38 -25.42 -9.52
CA LYS A 73 3.26 -25.89 -10.34
C LYS A 73 3.59 -27.17 -11.11
N ALA A 74 4.76 -27.23 -11.73
CA ALA A 74 5.19 -28.38 -12.53
C ALA A 74 5.30 -29.67 -11.72
N LYS A 75 5.60 -29.58 -10.41
CA LYS A 75 5.61 -30.75 -9.51
C LYS A 75 4.24 -31.39 -9.37
N ASP A 76 3.18 -30.57 -9.31
CA ASP A 76 1.81 -31.02 -9.06
C ASP A 76 1.04 -31.31 -10.36
N THR A 77 1.41 -30.66 -11.47
CA THR A 77 0.72 -30.83 -12.76
C THR A 77 1.09 -32.14 -13.45
N PRO A 78 0.11 -32.90 -13.99
CA PRO A 78 0.39 -34.08 -14.79
C PRO A 78 1.08 -33.73 -16.12
N PHE A 79 1.87 -34.66 -16.66
CA PHE A 79 2.61 -34.45 -17.93
C PHE A 79 1.71 -34.20 -19.14
N ALA A 80 0.53 -34.83 -19.18
CA ALA A 80 -0.47 -34.63 -20.22
C ALA A 80 -1.64 -33.79 -19.67
N HIS A 81 -1.94 -32.69 -20.34
CA HIS A 81 -3.13 -31.87 -20.07
C HIS A 81 -4.32 -32.38 -20.89
N ALA A 82 -5.51 -32.29 -20.31
CA ALA A 82 -6.74 -32.41 -21.07
C ALA A 82 -6.99 -31.10 -21.84
N ASP A 83 -7.70 -31.17 -22.98
CA ASP A 83 -8.05 -29.98 -23.77
C ASP A 83 -8.85 -28.94 -22.96
N ILE A 84 -9.60 -29.42 -21.95
CA ILE A 84 -10.32 -28.59 -20.99
C ILE A 84 -9.84 -28.98 -19.60
N ASP A 85 -8.97 -28.15 -19.03
CA ASP A 85 -8.55 -28.22 -17.63
C ASP A 85 -9.11 -27.03 -16.83
N ALA A 86 -9.03 -27.11 -15.50
CA ALA A 86 -9.56 -26.07 -14.61
C ALA A 86 -8.91 -24.70 -14.88
N GLU A 87 -7.61 -24.69 -15.18
CA GLU A 87 -6.84 -23.49 -15.53
C GLU A 87 -7.34 -22.86 -16.84
N PHE A 88 -7.68 -23.66 -17.85
CA PHE A 88 -8.26 -23.20 -19.11
C PHE A 88 -9.65 -22.59 -18.90
N GLU A 89 -10.49 -23.23 -18.07
CA GLU A 89 -11.80 -22.68 -17.72
C GLU A 89 -11.70 -21.36 -16.95
N ASP A 90 -10.77 -21.27 -15.99
CA ASP A 90 -10.51 -20.05 -15.22
C ASP A 90 -10.08 -18.91 -16.16
N LYS A 91 -9.09 -19.16 -17.02
CA LYS A 91 -8.64 -18.19 -18.04
C LYS A 91 -9.78 -17.74 -18.93
N GLN A 92 -10.65 -18.66 -19.36
CA GLN A 92 -11.80 -18.33 -20.20
C GLN A 92 -12.88 -17.55 -19.45
N ARG A 93 -13.06 -17.76 -18.16
CA ARG A 93 -13.98 -16.97 -17.32
C ARG A 93 -13.46 -15.54 -17.11
N ASP A 94 -12.15 -15.38 -16.94
CA ASP A 94 -11.54 -14.08 -16.69
C ASP A 94 -11.35 -13.23 -17.96
N ALA A 95 -11.27 -13.88 -19.13
CA ALA A 95 -11.08 -13.21 -20.41
C ALA A 95 -12.15 -12.11 -20.65
N MET A 96 -11.70 -10.88 -20.86
CA MET A 96 -12.58 -9.76 -21.20
C MET A 96 -13.06 -9.92 -22.66
N ARG A 97 -14.37 -10.10 -22.84
CA ARG A 97 -14.99 -10.20 -24.17
C ARG A 97 -15.52 -8.83 -24.60
N PHE A 98 -15.12 -8.39 -25.77
CA PHE A 98 -15.64 -7.17 -26.36
C PHE A 98 -17.12 -7.32 -26.72
N GLY A 99 -17.92 -6.28 -26.47
CA GLY A 99 -19.34 -6.28 -26.79
C GLY A 99 -20.22 -7.12 -25.86
N ASP A 100 -19.70 -7.66 -24.76
CA ASP A 100 -20.52 -8.32 -23.74
C ASP A 100 -21.39 -7.29 -23.00
N PRO A 101 -22.74 -7.35 -23.14
CA PRO A 101 -23.64 -6.41 -22.46
C PRO A 101 -23.53 -6.52 -20.94
N MET A 102 -23.08 -7.65 -20.38
CA MET A 102 -22.96 -7.92 -18.94
C MET A 102 -21.56 -7.61 -18.38
N ALA A 103 -20.61 -7.17 -19.21
CA ALA A 103 -19.24 -6.86 -18.78
C ALA A 103 -19.16 -5.83 -17.66
N HIS A 104 -20.16 -4.95 -17.53
CA HIS A 104 -20.22 -3.95 -16.46
C HIS A 104 -20.49 -4.56 -15.08
N LEU A 105 -21.10 -5.74 -15.00
CA LEU A 105 -21.37 -6.42 -13.73
C LEU A 105 -20.10 -7.01 -13.11
N SER A 106 -19.17 -7.48 -13.95
CA SER A 106 -17.89 -8.02 -13.50
C SER A 106 -16.88 -6.93 -13.07
N ARG A 107 -17.09 -5.66 -13.47
CA ARG A 107 -16.22 -4.53 -13.09
C ARG A 107 -16.14 -4.32 -11.59
N LYS A 108 -17.26 -4.37 -10.87
CA LYS A 108 -17.28 -4.17 -9.40
C LYS A 108 -16.51 -5.26 -8.65
N LYS A 109 -16.52 -6.49 -9.15
CA LYS A 109 -15.73 -7.59 -8.58
C LYS A 109 -14.24 -7.34 -8.79
N ARG A 110 -13.86 -6.97 -10.01
CA ARG A 110 -12.47 -6.66 -10.39
C ARG A 110 -11.92 -5.42 -9.67
N GLU A 111 -12.73 -4.38 -9.47
CA GLU A 111 -12.35 -3.18 -8.70
C GLU A 111 -12.16 -3.52 -7.22
N LYS A 112 -13.01 -4.38 -6.65
CA LYS A 112 -12.82 -4.86 -5.28
C LYS A 112 -11.58 -5.74 -5.14
N GLU A 113 -11.30 -6.60 -6.11
CA GLU A 113 -10.07 -7.40 -6.15
C GLU A 113 -8.82 -6.53 -6.35
N SER A 114 -8.88 -5.51 -7.19
CA SER A 114 -7.75 -4.59 -7.39
C SER A 114 -7.47 -3.72 -6.16
N LEU A 115 -8.50 -3.38 -5.39
CA LEU A 115 -8.38 -2.70 -4.09
C LEU A 115 -7.88 -3.64 -2.98
N ASN A 116 -8.06 -4.95 -3.12
CA ASN A 116 -7.66 -5.98 -2.15
C ASN A 116 -6.30 -6.63 -2.48
N LEU A 117 -5.60 -6.17 -3.52
CA LEU A 117 -4.23 -6.62 -3.78
C LEU A 117 -3.33 -6.18 -2.61
N PRO A 118 -2.50 -7.08 -2.03
CA PRO A 118 -1.38 -6.63 -1.22
C PRO A 118 -0.53 -5.66 -2.07
N PRO A 119 0.16 -4.68 -1.44
CA PRO A 119 1.02 -3.77 -2.19
C PRO A 119 1.92 -4.58 -3.13
N VAL A 120 2.06 -4.14 -4.38
CA VAL A 120 2.71 -4.84 -5.52
C VAL A 120 4.23 -5.09 -5.32
N LEU A 121 4.70 -4.94 -4.09
CA LEU A 121 6.04 -5.16 -3.64
C LEU A 121 5.95 -6.22 -2.53
N GLN A 122 6.05 -7.47 -2.99
CA GLN A 122 6.34 -8.63 -2.17
C GLN A 122 7.64 -9.18 -2.76
N GLY A 123 8.75 -8.55 -2.36
CA GLY A 123 10.12 -9.00 -2.64
C GLY A 123 10.48 -10.23 -1.82
#